data_AF-A0A7C6H236-F1
#
_entry.id   AF-A0A7C6H236-F1
#
_cell.length_a   1.000
_cell.length_b   1.000
_cell.length_c   1.000
_cell.angle_alpha   90.00
_cell.angle_beta   90.00
_cell.angle_gamma   90.00
#
_symmetry.space_group_name_H-M   'P 1'
#
loop_
_entity.id
_entity.type
_entity.pdbx_description
1 polymer ?
#
loop_
_entity_poly.entity_id
_entity_poly.type
_entity_poly.pdbx_seq_one_letter_code
_entity_poly.pdbx_strand_id
1 'polypeptide(L)'
;MIPTRSTTSNYVYTPNGTPVQVYTFDELPPEYIDDLNEYGDTLVPDATRVGPSTSKYNCHSYAWYMQSTLNTYWMNYPYEYYTDGSYEESTGDAGDIICYFDEYGENLHSGIVIARSTGTSNGVCGDSNLVTVKSKWGACGLYEHRGDQCPYTSTYYGDATYVCYYKPRINDAITLSNPSSNNTEIIQKFYTVPTNSNIQNNYALYGLDVVYRKTYNFEISSGCELNVRFYDEHMHLVTFNMTSNYENGVYRISFRRYLNVGYYYLRVAYDDNSDYGTINTKIVNEHSHSYGSPYLWWSLTQHRSTCECGSTHLEPHVVSPGSFNPGDQTATCILCGGLASIGMQPASLNNYPTSLNGSFILPNGVIVLVDEDIDAYLNGTLVFNYLDID
;
A
#
# COMPACT_ATOMS: atom_id res chain seq x y z
N MET A 1 -5.07 31.04 -12.56
CA MET A 1 -6.25 31.10 -13.46
C MET A 1 -7.22 30.02 -13.00
N ILE A 2 -8.42 30.38 -12.53
CA ILE A 2 -9.45 29.43 -12.09
C ILE A 2 -10.28 29.03 -13.32
N PRO A 3 -10.57 27.73 -13.56
CA PRO A 3 -11.45 27.33 -14.65
C PRO A 3 -12.83 27.99 -14.51
N THR A 4 -13.35 28.58 -15.59
CA THR A 4 -14.46 29.55 -15.53
C THR A 4 -15.85 28.92 -15.37
N ARG A 5 -15.97 27.61 -15.12
CA ARG A 5 -17.28 26.97 -14.91
C ARG A 5 -17.24 25.72 -14.04
N SER A 6 -17.46 25.86 -12.74
CA SER A 6 -17.69 24.70 -11.85
C SER A 6 -18.99 24.01 -12.24
N THR A 7 -18.93 22.69 -12.39
CA THR A 7 -20.09 21.87 -12.75
C THR A 7 -20.87 21.42 -11.52
N THR A 8 -20.18 21.12 -10.41
CA THR A 8 -20.80 20.83 -9.10
C THR A 8 -19.85 21.12 -7.92
N SER A 9 -20.42 21.50 -6.77
CA SER A 9 -19.73 21.56 -5.46
C SER A 9 -19.90 20.23 -4.73
N ASN A 10 -18.81 19.71 -4.16
CA ASN A 10 -18.76 18.48 -3.36
C ASN A 10 -17.90 18.71 -2.11
N TYR A 11 -17.74 17.66 -1.30
CA TYR A 11 -16.83 17.66 -0.16
C TYR A 11 -15.92 16.44 -0.21
N VAL A 12 -14.64 16.67 0.09
CA VAL A 12 -13.73 15.64 0.57
C VAL A 12 -13.56 15.81 2.07
N TYR A 13 -12.94 14.86 2.75
CA TYR A 13 -12.80 14.92 4.19
C TYR A 13 -11.33 14.80 4.58
N THR A 14 -10.91 15.62 5.54
CA THR A 14 -9.64 15.44 6.20
C THR A 14 -9.60 14.10 6.95
N PRO A 15 -8.42 13.63 7.37
CA PRO A 15 -8.28 12.50 8.30
C PRO A 15 -9.14 12.63 9.55
N ASN A 16 -9.34 13.85 10.04
CA ASN A 16 -10.15 14.13 11.22
C ASN A 16 -11.65 14.08 10.94
N GLY A 17 -12.04 14.09 9.67
CA GLY A 17 -13.43 14.06 9.26
C GLY A 17 -14.01 15.45 9.00
N THR A 18 -13.18 16.50 9.01
CA THR A 18 -13.62 17.85 8.66
C THR A 18 -13.90 17.92 7.17
N PRO A 19 -15.09 18.36 6.74
CA PRO A 19 -15.41 18.51 5.33
C PRO A 19 -14.63 19.66 4.70
N VAL A 20 -13.97 19.40 3.58
CA VAL A 20 -13.27 20.39 2.75
C VAL A 20 -14.00 20.53 1.44
N GLN A 21 -14.42 21.75 1.13
CA GLN A 21 -15.17 22.03 -0.10
C GLN A 21 -14.27 21.85 -1.33
N VAL A 22 -14.80 21.13 -2.32
CA VAL A 22 -14.15 20.92 -3.60
C VAL A 22 -15.13 21.12 -4.75
N TYR A 23 -14.58 21.34 -5.94
CA TYR A 23 -15.34 21.54 -7.17
C TYR A 23 -14.95 20.50 -8.19
N THR A 24 -15.91 20.09 -9.01
CA THR A 24 -15.62 19.38 -10.26
C THR A 24 -15.72 20.36 -11.42
N PHE A 25 -14.91 20.12 -12.45
CA PHE A 25 -14.87 20.90 -13.67
C PHE A 25 -14.80 19.95 -14.87
N ASP A 26 -15.45 20.34 -15.97
CA ASP A 26 -15.23 19.71 -17.26
C ASP A 26 -13.78 19.93 -17.70
N GLU A 27 -13.25 18.97 -18.45
CA GLU A 27 -11.89 19.06 -18.99
C GLU A 27 -11.75 20.20 -20.01
N LEU A 28 -10.56 20.77 -20.10
CA LEU A 28 -10.22 21.73 -21.13
C LEU A 28 -10.17 21.08 -22.53
N PRO A 29 -10.48 21.82 -23.61
CA PRO A 29 -10.20 21.37 -24.96
C PRO A 29 -8.70 21.04 -25.14
N PRO A 30 -8.34 20.02 -25.95
CA PRO A 30 -6.95 19.61 -26.13
C PRO A 30 -5.99 20.75 -26.53
N GLU A 31 -6.41 21.65 -27.43
CA GLU A 31 -5.62 22.81 -27.85
C GLU A 31 -5.30 23.76 -26.68
N TYR A 32 -6.24 23.98 -25.75
CA TYR A 32 -6.01 24.78 -24.56
C TYR A 32 -5.07 24.08 -23.56
N ILE A 33 -5.10 22.75 -23.53
CA ILE A 33 -4.17 21.96 -22.73
C ILE A 33 -2.75 22.13 -23.26
N ASP A 34 -2.57 22.10 -24.58
CA ASP A 34 -1.28 22.30 -25.23
C ASP A 34 -0.74 23.73 -25.02
N ASP A 35 -1.59 24.75 -25.14
CA ASP A 35 -1.21 26.14 -24.87
C ASP A 35 -0.77 26.35 -23.40
N LEU A 36 -1.49 25.76 -22.45
CA LEU A 36 -1.14 25.84 -21.02
C LEU A 36 0.10 25.02 -20.66
N ASN A 37 0.33 23.93 -21.39
CA ASN A 37 1.55 23.14 -21.30
C ASN A 37 2.76 23.98 -21.72
N GLU A 38 2.69 24.62 -22.89
CA GLU A 38 3.76 25.50 -23.37
C GLU A 38 3.97 26.68 -22.44
N TYR A 39 2.90 27.36 -22.02
CA TYR A 39 2.99 28.46 -21.06
C TYR A 39 3.66 28.02 -19.76
N GLY A 40 3.23 26.91 -19.16
CA GLY A 40 3.78 26.40 -17.91
C GLY A 40 5.27 26.04 -18.02
N ASP A 41 5.71 25.45 -19.12
CA ASP A 41 7.13 25.12 -19.38
C ASP A 41 8.02 26.37 -19.41
N THR A 42 7.45 27.54 -19.77
CA THR A 42 8.20 28.80 -19.82
C THR A 42 8.28 29.54 -18.47
N LEU A 43 7.44 29.19 -17.49
CA LEU A 43 7.38 29.90 -16.21
C LEU A 43 8.65 29.70 -15.38
N VAL A 44 9.16 28.46 -15.36
CA VAL A 44 10.35 28.07 -14.60
C VAL A 44 11.17 27.13 -15.47
N PRO A 45 12.20 27.62 -16.17
CA PRO A 45 12.94 26.83 -17.16
C PRO A 45 13.63 25.56 -16.62
N ASP A 46 13.95 25.54 -15.32
CA ASP A 46 14.62 24.41 -14.67
C ASP A 46 13.65 23.32 -14.17
N ALA A 47 12.34 23.56 -14.27
CA ALA A 47 11.34 22.59 -13.86
C ALA A 47 11.03 21.59 -15.00
N THR A 48 10.69 20.36 -14.61
CA THR A 48 10.35 19.30 -15.56
C THR A 48 8.87 18.98 -15.48
N ARG A 49 8.12 19.11 -16.59
CA ARG A 49 6.73 18.67 -16.64
C ARG A 49 6.64 17.14 -16.59
N VAL A 50 5.88 16.62 -15.64
CA VAL A 50 5.63 15.19 -15.42
C VAL A 50 4.16 14.80 -15.61
N GLY A 51 3.28 15.77 -15.87
CA GLY A 51 1.89 15.53 -16.24
C GLY A 51 1.27 16.72 -16.98
N PRO A 52 0.27 16.49 -17.85
CA PRO A 52 -0.32 17.54 -18.67
C PRO A 52 -1.14 18.53 -17.83
N SER A 53 -1.38 19.70 -18.42
CA SER A 53 -2.36 20.67 -17.94
C SER A 53 -3.75 20.05 -17.91
N THR A 54 -4.57 20.45 -16.93
CA THR A 54 -5.96 20.01 -16.78
C THR A 54 -6.71 20.91 -15.82
N SER A 55 -7.99 21.11 -16.07
CA SER A 55 -8.92 21.83 -15.19
C SER A 55 -9.48 20.97 -14.05
N LYS A 56 -9.25 19.66 -14.04
CA LYS A 56 -9.90 18.73 -13.11
C LYS A 56 -9.42 18.85 -11.67
N TYR A 57 -8.14 19.18 -11.47
CA TYR A 57 -7.53 19.28 -10.15
C TYR A 57 -6.41 20.31 -10.14
N ASN A 58 -6.18 20.92 -8.99
CA ASN A 58 -5.15 21.92 -8.76
C ASN A 58 -4.08 21.45 -7.76
N CYS A 59 -3.15 22.34 -7.43
CA CYS A 59 -2.08 22.12 -6.45
C CYS A 59 -2.57 21.59 -5.10
N HIS A 60 -3.55 22.26 -4.50
CA HIS A 60 -4.05 21.89 -3.18
C HIS A 60 -4.71 20.51 -3.20
N SER A 61 -5.60 20.23 -4.16
CA SER A 61 -6.24 18.91 -4.24
C SER A 61 -5.24 17.81 -4.57
N TYR A 62 -4.24 18.10 -5.40
CA TYR A 62 -3.16 17.14 -5.66
C TYR A 62 -2.39 16.83 -4.39
N ALA A 63 -1.96 17.84 -3.62
CA ALA A 63 -1.15 17.68 -2.42
C ALA A 63 -1.93 17.04 -1.25
N TRP A 64 -3.15 17.50 -1.00
CA TRP A 64 -3.90 17.18 0.23
C TRP A 64 -4.91 16.05 0.09
N TYR A 65 -5.40 15.79 -1.13
CA TYR A 65 -6.50 14.85 -1.36
C TYR A 65 -6.16 13.66 -2.26
N MET A 66 -5.63 13.91 -3.47
CA MET A 66 -5.33 12.86 -4.43
C MET A 66 -4.16 13.21 -5.36
N GLN A 67 -2.99 12.63 -5.08
CA GLN A 67 -1.72 12.68 -5.83
C GLN A 67 -1.77 11.82 -7.10
N SER A 68 -2.82 11.96 -7.90
CA SER A 68 -3.01 11.18 -9.13
C SER A 68 -3.57 12.07 -10.24
N THR A 69 -3.22 11.75 -11.49
CA THR A 69 -3.84 12.38 -12.67
C THR A 69 -5.30 11.95 -12.86
N LEU A 70 -5.77 10.96 -12.10
CA LEU A 70 -7.18 10.58 -12.00
C LEU A 70 -7.98 11.46 -11.03
N ASN A 71 -7.35 12.40 -10.32
CA ASN A 71 -8.03 13.32 -9.43
C ASN A 71 -9.01 14.22 -10.22
N THR A 72 -10.27 14.23 -9.80
CA THR A 72 -11.36 15.00 -10.44
C THR A 72 -11.82 16.20 -9.62
N TYR A 73 -11.12 16.51 -8.53
CA TYR A 73 -11.51 17.57 -7.61
C TYR A 73 -10.50 18.70 -7.60
N TRP A 74 -11.04 19.92 -7.63
CA TRP A 74 -10.33 21.17 -7.47
C TRP A 74 -10.62 21.74 -6.08
N MET A 75 -9.57 22.06 -5.32
CA MET A 75 -9.68 22.49 -3.92
C MET A 75 -9.13 23.92 -3.79
N ASN A 76 -9.99 24.90 -3.49
CA ASN A 76 -9.51 26.27 -3.33
C ASN A 76 -8.85 26.49 -1.96
N TYR A 77 -9.37 25.84 -0.91
CA TYR A 77 -8.99 26.14 0.46
C TYR A 77 -8.66 24.84 1.21
N PRO A 78 -7.37 24.48 1.34
CA PRO A 78 -6.95 23.26 2.03
C PRO A 78 -6.84 23.42 3.55
N TYR A 79 -7.13 24.60 4.13
CA TYR A 79 -6.68 24.93 5.48
C TYR A 79 -7.12 23.95 6.57
N GLU A 80 -8.31 23.36 6.44
CA GLU A 80 -8.81 22.36 7.39
C GLU A 80 -7.83 21.20 7.59
N TYR A 81 -7.09 20.78 6.55
CA TYR A 81 -6.13 19.67 6.67
C TYR A 81 -5.02 19.95 7.70
N TYR A 82 -4.58 21.20 7.85
CA TYR A 82 -3.49 21.56 8.76
C TYR A 82 -3.94 22.42 9.94
N THR A 83 -5.22 22.79 10.02
CA THR A 83 -5.78 23.48 11.19
C THR A 83 -6.62 22.59 12.08
N ASP A 84 -7.22 21.52 11.55
CA ASP A 84 -8.10 20.64 12.33
C ASP A 84 -7.34 19.59 13.17
N GLY A 85 -6.02 19.53 13.01
CA GLY A 85 -5.12 18.60 13.68
C GLY A 85 -4.83 17.31 12.92
N SER A 86 -5.36 17.13 11.70
CA SER A 86 -5.09 15.97 10.84
C SER A 86 -3.62 15.85 10.46
N TYR A 87 -2.97 16.99 10.24
CA TYR A 87 -1.56 17.12 9.95
C TYR A 87 -0.89 18.00 11.01
N GLU A 88 0.40 17.77 11.21
CA GLU A 88 1.27 18.58 12.07
C GLU A 88 2.43 19.15 11.26
N GLU A 89 2.98 20.28 11.71
CA GLU A 89 4.15 20.88 11.06
C GLU A 89 5.34 19.91 11.10
N SER A 90 6.10 19.89 10.01
CA SER A 90 7.28 19.05 9.84
C SER A 90 8.49 19.86 9.36
N THR A 91 9.59 19.16 9.14
CA THR A 91 10.79 19.74 8.55
C THR A 91 10.85 19.59 7.03
N GLY A 92 9.88 18.96 6.38
CA GLY A 92 9.84 18.80 4.92
C GLY A 92 10.66 17.63 4.39
N ASP A 93 10.49 16.44 4.97
CA ASP A 93 11.08 15.21 4.48
C ASP A 93 10.31 14.67 3.26
N ALA A 94 10.86 13.67 2.57
CA ALA A 94 10.17 13.04 1.45
C ALA A 94 8.83 12.43 1.92
N GLY A 95 7.74 12.76 1.21
CA GLY A 95 6.37 12.40 1.58
C GLY A 95 5.59 13.53 2.26
N ASP A 96 6.27 14.56 2.77
CA ASP A 96 5.61 15.71 3.39
C ASP A 96 4.96 16.64 2.36
N ILE A 97 4.01 17.44 2.81
CA ILE A 97 3.36 18.48 2.01
C ILE A 97 4.05 19.82 2.28
N ILE A 98 4.50 20.50 1.24
CA ILE A 98 4.96 21.89 1.31
C ILE A 98 3.79 22.83 0.96
N CYS A 99 3.64 23.91 1.73
CA CYS A 99 2.69 24.99 1.47
C CYS A 99 3.41 26.34 1.38
N TYR A 100 3.08 27.13 0.37
CA TYR A 100 3.66 28.44 0.10
C TYR A 100 2.68 29.52 0.55
N PHE A 101 3.12 30.38 1.46
CA PHE A 101 2.29 31.40 2.08
C PHE A 101 2.74 32.81 1.71
N ASP A 102 1.78 33.72 1.56
CA ASP A 102 2.05 35.14 1.43
C ASP A 102 2.36 35.80 2.78
N GLU A 103 2.57 37.13 2.80
CA GLU A 103 2.84 37.87 4.05
C GLU A 103 1.65 37.91 5.04
N TYR A 104 0.44 37.58 4.60
CA TYR A 104 -0.79 37.57 5.39
C TYR A 104 -1.17 36.18 5.90
N GLY A 105 -0.43 35.15 5.50
CA GLY A 105 -0.67 33.75 5.86
C GLY A 105 -1.69 33.04 5.00
N GLU A 106 -1.98 33.54 3.79
CA GLU A 106 -2.79 32.84 2.80
C GLU A 106 -1.95 31.75 2.10
N ASN A 107 -2.47 30.52 2.06
CA ASN A 107 -1.82 29.41 1.36
C ASN A 107 -2.06 29.53 -0.15
N LEU A 108 -1.08 30.05 -0.87
CA LEU A 108 -1.16 30.31 -2.31
C LEU A 108 -0.94 29.05 -3.15
N HIS A 109 -0.18 28.08 -2.63
CA HIS A 109 0.23 26.91 -3.38
C HIS A 109 0.63 25.75 -2.47
N SER A 110 0.39 24.51 -2.93
CA SER A 110 0.82 23.30 -2.22
C SER A 110 1.46 22.29 -3.16
N GLY A 111 2.38 21.49 -2.62
CA GLY A 111 3.06 20.42 -3.35
C GLY A 111 3.53 19.31 -2.42
N ILE A 112 4.02 18.21 -3.01
CA ILE A 112 4.60 17.11 -2.25
C ILE A 112 6.11 17.17 -2.34
N VAL A 113 6.78 17.07 -1.21
CA VAL A 113 8.23 16.90 -1.16
C VAL A 113 8.56 15.47 -1.60
N ILE A 114 9.29 15.33 -2.71
CA ILE A 114 9.72 14.03 -3.23
C ILE A 114 11.17 13.70 -2.86
N ALA A 115 11.95 14.70 -2.45
CA ALA A 115 13.29 14.51 -1.91
C ALA A 115 13.72 15.73 -1.07
N ARG A 116 14.55 15.49 -0.06
CA ARG A 116 15.20 16.54 0.74
C ARG A 116 16.72 16.41 0.62
N SER A 117 17.38 17.55 0.42
CA SER A 117 18.85 17.68 0.36
C SER A 117 19.37 18.41 1.59
N THR A 118 20.64 18.18 1.92
CA THR A 118 21.33 18.96 2.96
C THR A 118 21.92 20.23 2.36
N GLY A 119 22.01 21.29 3.15
CA GLY A 119 22.56 22.56 2.70
C GLY A 119 22.10 23.74 3.55
N THR A 120 22.27 24.93 3.01
CA THR A 120 21.85 26.19 3.64
C THR A 120 20.69 26.79 2.84
N SER A 121 19.73 27.37 3.55
CA SER A 121 18.68 28.20 2.95
C SER A 121 19.29 29.31 2.08
N ASN A 122 18.71 29.54 0.90
CA ASN A 122 19.05 30.69 0.05
C ASN A 122 18.19 31.94 0.35
N GLY A 123 17.32 31.87 1.36
CA GLY A 123 16.41 32.93 1.79
C GLY A 123 15.12 33.06 0.98
N VAL A 124 14.97 32.34 -0.15
CA VAL A 124 13.74 32.34 -0.94
C VAL A 124 12.74 31.39 -0.29
N CYS A 125 11.68 31.95 0.28
CA CYS A 125 10.67 31.18 1.02
C CYS A 125 11.33 30.25 2.05
N GLY A 126 12.23 30.79 2.89
CA GLY A 126 12.94 30.00 3.89
C GLY A 126 13.89 28.99 3.25
N ASP A 127 13.77 27.72 3.63
CA ASP A 127 14.65 26.62 3.21
C ASP A 127 14.12 25.83 2.01
N SER A 128 13.15 26.38 1.27
CA SER A 128 12.51 25.69 0.14
C SER A 128 13.48 25.21 -0.94
N ASN A 129 14.66 25.83 -1.07
CA ASN A 129 15.72 25.38 -1.97
C ASN A 129 16.36 24.03 -1.59
N LEU A 130 16.08 23.52 -0.39
CA LEU A 130 16.59 22.24 0.10
C LEU A 130 15.66 21.07 -0.23
N VAL A 131 14.51 21.32 -0.85
CA VAL A 131 13.57 20.26 -1.24
C VAL A 131 13.37 20.20 -2.75
N THR A 132 13.13 18.99 -3.25
CA THR A 132 12.54 18.76 -4.57
C THR A 132 11.06 18.49 -4.37
N VAL A 133 10.23 19.18 -5.14
CA VAL A 133 8.78 19.25 -5.00
C VAL A 133 8.11 18.78 -6.28
N LYS A 134 7.02 18.01 -6.14
CA LYS A 134 6.08 17.69 -7.19
C LYS A 134 4.79 18.44 -6.97
N SER A 135 4.41 19.33 -7.89
CA SER A 135 3.22 20.16 -7.72
C SER A 135 2.58 20.61 -9.03
N LYS A 136 1.26 20.89 -8.97
CA LYS A 136 0.48 21.46 -10.08
C LYS A 136 0.61 22.98 -10.08
N TRP A 137 0.68 23.65 -11.21
CA TRP A 137 0.70 25.12 -11.24
C TRP A 137 -0.60 25.72 -11.76
N GLY A 138 -1.56 25.91 -10.85
CA GLY A 138 -2.92 26.28 -11.21
C GLY A 138 -3.54 25.26 -12.17
N ALA A 139 -3.98 25.72 -13.35
CA ALA A 139 -4.52 24.87 -14.42
C ALA A 139 -3.43 24.29 -15.37
N CYS A 140 -2.17 24.71 -15.21
CA CYS A 140 -1.06 24.21 -16.04
C CYS A 140 -0.68 22.76 -15.65
N GLY A 141 0.43 22.28 -16.21
CA GLY A 141 0.96 20.94 -15.95
C GLY A 141 1.33 20.64 -14.49
N LEU A 142 1.61 19.36 -14.25
CA LEU A 142 2.24 18.86 -13.03
C LEU A 142 3.76 18.86 -13.25
N TYR A 143 4.51 19.44 -12.32
CA TYR A 143 5.95 19.67 -12.47
C TYR A 143 6.73 19.07 -11.29
N GLU A 144 7.93 18.58 -11.59
CA GLU A 144 8.99 18.35 -10.62
C GLU A 144 9.98 19.51 -10.69
N HIS A 145 10.27 20.13 -9.54
CA HIS A 145 11.12 21.32 -9.46
C HIS A 145 11.75 21.45 -8.07
N ARG A 146 12.80 22.27 -7.92
CA ARG A 146 13.31 22.64 -6.60
C ARG A 146 12.30 23.57 -5.91
N GLY A 147 12.16 23.52 -4.58
CA GLY A 147 11.09 24.23 -3.89
C GLY A 147 11.11 25.76 -4.08
N ASP A 148 12.28 26.37 -4.24
CA ASP A 148 12.44 27.79 -4.57
C ASP A 148 12.19 28.11 -6.06
N GLN A 149 12.26 27.10 -6.93
CA GLN A 149 11.98 27.16 -8.37
C GLN A 149 10.50 26.93 -8.66
N CYS A 150 9.66 27.84 -8.20
CA CYS A 150 8.22 27.70 -8.24
C CYS A 150 7.58 29.04 -8.67
N PRO A 151 6.56 29.05 -9.56
CA PRO A 151 5.93 30.30 -10.03
C PRO A 151 5.33 31.16 -8.93
N TYR A 152 5.08 30.58 -7.76
CA TYR A 152 4.50 31.27 -6.61
C TYR A 152 5.53 31.97 -5.74
N THR A 153 6.83 31.77 -5.95
CA THR A 153 7.88 32.47 -5.20
C THR A 153 8.26 33.79 -5.85
N SER A 154 8.80 34.70 -5.05
CA SER A 154 9.23 36.03 -5.51
C SER A 154 10.26 36.02 -6.64
N THR A 155 11.04 34.94 -6.78
CA THR A 155 12.00 34.77 -7.90
C THR A 155 11.29 34.70 -9.26
N TYR A 156 10.03 34.23 -9.27
CA TYR A 156 9.21 34.06 -10.47
C TYR A 156 7.95 34.94 -10.42
N TYR A 157 8.06 36.11 -9.78
CA TYR A 157 6.98 37.11 -9.67
C TYR A 157 5.74 36.66 -8.90
N GLY A 158 5.85 35.62 -8.08
CA GLY A 158 4.80 35.21 -7.15
C GLY A 158 4.91 35.90 -5.79
N ASP A 159 3.82 35.84 -5.03
CA ASP A 159 3.67 36.58 -3.76
C ASP A 159 4.05 35.76 -2.52
N ALA A 160 4.49 34.50 -2.67
CA ALA A 160 4.89 33.70 -1.53
C ALA A 160 6.16 34.25 -0.87
N THR A 161 6.10 34.38 0.45
CA THR A 161 7.17 34.92 1.30
C THR A 161 7.81 33.85 2.20
N TYR A 162 7.06 32.81 2.57
CA TYR A 162 7.55 31.68 3.37
C TYR A 162 6.87 30.36 3.00
N VAL A 163 7.44 29.25 3.48
CA VAL A 163 6.81 27.93 3.37
C VAL A 163 6.65 27.29 4.73
N CYS A 164 5.62 26.46 4.86
CA CYS A 164 5.52 25.48 5.95
C CYS A 164 5.45 24.07 5.35
N TYR A 165 5.93 23.08 6.11
CA TYR A 165 5.80 21.68 5.76
C TYR A 165 4.85 20.98 6.71
N TYR A 166 4.12 20.00 6.22
CA TYR A 166 3.13 19.26 6.98
C TYR A 166 3.24 17.78 6.71
N LYS A 167 3.10 16.98 7.77
CA LYS A 167 3.01 15.53 7.71
C LYS A 167 1.77 15.03 8.45
N PRO A 168 1.22 13.86 8.11
CA PRO A 168 0.09 13.30 8.83
C PRO A 168 0.40 13.20 10.32
N ARG A 169 -0.54 13.63 11.17
CA ARG A 169 -0.40 13.52 12.62
C ARG A 169 -0.69 12.09 13.05
N ILE A 170 0.36 11.36 13.41
CA ILE A 170 0.29 9.94 13.76
C ILE A 170 0.26 9.77 15.27
N ASN A 171 -0.72 9.03 15.77
CA ASN A 171 -0.84 8.71 17.20
C ASN A 171 0.16 7.62 17.59
N ASP A 172 0.41 6.67 16.68
CA ASP A 172 1.25 5.50 16.89
C ASP A 172 1.79 4.99 15.56
N ALA A 173 3.10 4.72 15.49
CA ALA A 173 3.71 4.03 14.36
C ALA A 173 3.73 2.52 14.60
N ILE A 174 3.33 1.74 13.60
CA ILE A 174 3.23 0.29 13.63
C ILE A 174 3.99 -0.28 12.44
N THR A 175 5.00 -1.10 12.71
CA THR A 175 5.66 -1.89 11.66
C THR A 175 4.93 -3.21 11.48
N LEU A 176 4.39 -3.43 10.28
CA LEU A 176 3.73 -4.67 9.89
C LEU A 176 4.76 -5.58 9.23
N SER A 177 5.37 -6.43 10.06
CA SER A 177 6.42 -7.34 9.63
C SER A 177 5.86 -8.74 9.32
N ASN A 178 6.76 -9.62 8.89
CA ASN A 178 6.43 -11.02 8.74
C ASN A 178 6.71 -11.72 10.08
N PRO A 179 5.76 -12.49 10.62
CA PRO A 179 6.04 -13.24 11.81
C PRO A 179 7.20 -14.21 11.62
N SER A 180 8.06 -14.30 12.63
CA SER A 180 8.98 -15.43 12.77
C SER A 180 8.18 -16.74 12.73
N SER A 181 8.79 -17.78 12.12
CA SER A 181 8.23 -18.99 11.52
C SER A 181 7.09 -19.77 12.20
N ASN A 182 6.63 -19.41 13.39
CA ASN A 182 5.68 -20.20 14.19
C ASN A 182 4.49 -19.43 14.80
N ASN A 183 4.32 -18.12 14.60
CA ASN A 183 3.21 -17.38 15.24
C ASN A 183 2.52 -16.42 14.28
N THR A 184 1.22 -16.20 14.46
CA THR A 184 0.54 -15.03 13.91
C THR A 184 1.12 -13.79 14.60
N GLU A 185 1.67 -12.82 13.85
CA GLU A 185 2.00 -11.52 14.44
C GLU A 185 0.69 -10.81 14.74
N ILE A 186 0.39 -10.67 16.04
CA ILE A 186 -0.77 -9.96 16.55
C ILE A 186 -0.27 -8.65 17.13
N ILE A 187 -0.57 -7.55 16.44
CA ILE A 187 -0.30 -6.22 16.94
C ILE A 187 -1.59 -5.69 17.55
N GLN A 188 -1.57 -5.40 18.84
CA GLN A 188 -2.68 -4.80 19.56
C GLN A 188 -2.29 -3.40 20.05
N LYS A 189 -3.15 -2.44 19.75
CA LYS A 189 -3.04 -1.06 20.18
C LYS A 189 -4.35 -0.62 20.80
N PHE A 190 -4.23 0.20 21.84
CA PHE A 190 -5.36 0.77 22.55
C PHE A 190 -5.30 2.28 22.40
N TYR A 191 -6.41 2.88 22.00
CA TYR A 191 -6.56 4.32 21.96
C TYR A 191 -7.68 4.73 22.90
N THR A 192 -7.35 5.57 23.88
CA THR A 192 -8.32 6.09 24.86
C THR A 192 -8.74 7.49 24.45
N VAL A 193 -10.04 7.64 24.23
CA VAL A 193 -10.68 8.94 23.99
C VAL A 193 -11.12 9.53 25.34
N PRO A 194 -10.56 10.67 25.76
CA PRO A 194 -10.87 11.26 27.07
C PRO A 194 -12.31 11.80 27.15
N THR A 195 -12.89 11.72 28.36
CA THR A 195 -14.29 12.07 28.68
C THR A 195 -14.63 13.55 28.67
N ASN A 196 -13.63 14.45 28.69
CA ASN A 196 -13.84 15.89 28.84
C ASN A 196 -12.73 16.69 28.17
N SER A 197 -13.05 17.32 27.04
CA SER A 197 -12.79 18.73 26.76
C SER A 197 -13.27 19.02 25.33
N ASN A 198 -13.35 20.30 24.98
CA ASN A 198 -13.53 20.81 23.63
C ASN A 198 -12.40 20.37 22.66
N ILE A 199 -12.07 19.07 22.61
CA ILE A 199 -11.15 18.48 21.64
C ILE A 199 -12.02 18.13 20.46
N GLN A 200 -12.13 19.06 19.52
CA GLN A 200 -12.55 18.72 18.17
C GLN A 200 -11.63 17.59 17.67
N ASN A 201 -12.21 16.58 17.03
CA ASN A 201 -11.49 15.55 16.28
C ASN A 201 -10.77 14.48 17.12
N ASN A 202 -11.53 13.69 17.90
CA ASN A 202 -11.01 12.54 18.66
C ASN A 202 -10.86 11.29 17.78
N TYR A 203 -9.68 11.10 17.19
CA TYR A 203 -9.33 9.92 16.40
C TYR A 203 -7.93 9.41 16.75
N ALA A 204 -7.70 8.13 16.51
CA ALA A 204 -6.37 7.60 16.33
C ALA A 204 -6.07 7.39 14.86
N LEU A 205 -4.96 7.95 14.38
CA LEU A 205 -4.35 7.60 13.12
C LEU A 205 -3.10 6.78 13.39
N TYR A 206 -3.17 5.50 13.05
CA TYR A 206 -2.03 4.59 13.09
C TYR A 206 -1.29 4.66 11.76
N GLY A 207 0.00 4.98 11.81
CA GLY A 207 0.89 4.82 10.66
C GLY A 207 1.33 3.38 10.58
N LEU A 208 1.17 2.75 9.41
CA LEU A 208 1.47 1.34 9.17
C LEU A 208 2.63 1.25 8.17
N ASP A 209 3.80 0.82 8.62
CA ASP A 209 4.95 0.51 7.77
C ASP A 209 4.87 -0.96 7.35
N VAL A 210 4.39 -1.22 6.14
CA VAL A 210 4.27 -2.58 5.60
C VAL A 210 5.59 -3.00 5.00
N VAL A 211 6.29 -3.89 5.69
CA VAL A 211 7.60 -4.41 5.26
C VAL A 211 7.44 -5.64 4.35
N TYR A 212 6.31 -6.33 4.42
CA TYR A 212 6.03 -7.53 3.64
C TYR A 212 4.66 -7.46 2.96
N ARG A 213 4.64 -7.66 1.64
CA ARG A 213 3.37 -7.68 0.88
C ARG A 213 2.50 -8.89 1.29
N LYS A 214 1.30 -8.65 1.81
CA LYS A 214 0.45 -9.72 2.33
C LYS A 214 -0.98 -9.26 2.66
N THR A 215 -1.86 -10.22 2.92
CA THR A 215 -3.17 -9.96 3.51
C THR A 215 -3.07 -9.76 5.01
N TYR A 216 -3.58 -8.62 5.49
CA TYR A 216 -3.73 -8.29 6.90
C TYR A 216 -5.22 -8.21 7.25
N ASN A 217 -5.55 -8.72 8.43
CA ASN A 217 -6.87 -8.62 9.02
C ASN A 217 -6.86 -7.52 10.08
N PHE A 218 -7.84 -6.65 9.99
CA PHE A 218 -8.04 -5.55 10.91
C PHE A 218 -9.29 -5.87 11.73
N GLU A 219 -9.15 -5.83 13.05
CA GLU A 219 -10.21 -6.02 14.02
C GLU A 219 -10.23 -4.80 14.95
N ILE A 220 -11.28 -3.99 14.88
CA ILE A 220 -11.44 -2.80 15.71
C ILE A 220 -12.69 -2.97 16.56
N SER A 221 -12.62 -2.64 17.84
CA SER A 221 -13.76 -2.76 18.75
C SER A 221 -13.84 -1.66 19.78
N SER A 222 -15.07 -1.30 20.17
CA SER A 222 -15.35 -0.37 21.26
C SER A 222 -16.76 -0.57 21.84
N GLY A 223 -17.05 0.11 22.95
CA GLY A 223 -18.38 0.18 23.55
C GLY A 223 -19.37 1.08 22.78
N CYS A 224 -18.88 2.00 21.94
CA CYS A 224 -19.69 2.87 21.09
C CYS A 224 -19.42 2.62 19.61
N GLU A 225 -20.29 3.16 18.74
CA GLU A 225 -20.22 2.99 17.28
C GLU A 225 -18.96 3.65 16.71
N LEU A 226 -18.38 3.04 15.67
CA LEU A 226 -17.04 3.36 15.18
C LEU A 226 -17.07 3.85 13.73
N ASN A 227 -16.24 4.86 13.45
CA ASN A 227 -15.96 5.36 12.11
C ASN A 227 -14.51 5.05 11.72
N VAL A 228 -14.32 4.07 10.83
CA VAL A 228 -13.00 3.58 10.41
C VAL A 228 -12.73 3.97 8.97
N ARG A 229 -11.57 4.56 8.72
CA ARG A 229 -11.07 4.91 7.38
C ARG A 229 -9.65 4.38 7.19
N PHE A 230 -9.34 3.97 5.97
CA PHE A 230 -8.04 3.41 5.60
C PHE A 230 -7.48 4.22 4.45
N TYR A 231 -6.22 4.61 4.55
CA TYR A 231 -5.55 5.45 3.58
C TYR A 231 -4.25 4.82 3.09
N ASP A 232 -3.85 5.14 1.86
CA ASP A 232 -2.54 4.78 1.30
C ASP A 232 -1.43 5.74 1.80
N GLU A 233 -0.19 5.53 1.35
CA GLU A 233 0.98 6.36 1.72
C GLU A 233 0.83 7.85 1.39
N HIS A 234 -0.09 8.17 0.48
CA HIS A 234 -0.38 9.53 0.03
C HIS A 234 -1.65 10.10 0.68
N MET A 235 -2.18 9.43 1.70
CA MET A 235 -3.39 9.80 2.45
C MET A 235 -4.68 9.80 1.61
N HIS A 236 -4.72 9.01 0.54
CA HIS A 236 -5.94 8.80 -0.23
C HIS A 236 -6.81 7.74 0.41
N LEU A 237 -8.12 7.99 0.48
CA LEU A 237 -9.06 7.02 1.02
C LEU A 237 -9.08 5.76 0.15
N VAL A 238 -8.66 4.64 0.72
CA VAL A 238 -8.73 3.32 0.10
C VAL A 238 -10.10 2.74 0.39
N THR A 239 -10.83 2.35 -0.66
CA THR A 239 -12.11 1.66 -0.48
C THR A 239 -11.89 0.18 -0.11
N PHE A 240 -12.60 -0.28 0.93
CA PHE A 240 -12.60 -1.66 1.37
C PHE A 240 -13.99 -2.08 1.83
N ASN A 241 -14.27 -3.38 1.74
CA ASN A 241 -15.48 -3.96 2.29
C ASN A 241 -15.24 -4.21 3.78
N MET A 242 -16.04 -3.58 4.64
CA MET A 242 -16.02 -3.82 6.07
C MET A 242 -17.25 -4.61 6.51
N THR A 243 -17.06 -5.42 7.55
CA THR A 243 -18.14 -6.03 8.30
C THR A 243 -18.27 -5.32 9.64
N SER A 244 -19.43 -4.75 9.92
CA SER A 244 -19.78 -4.18 11.22
C SER A 244 -20.79 -5.06 11.94
N ASN A 245 -20.55 -5.36 13.22
CA ASN A 245 -21.44 -6.14 14.07
C ASN A 245 -21.55 -5.50 15.45
N TYR A 246 -22.72 -5.59 16.07
CA TYR A 246 -22.95 -5.20 17.47
C TYR A 246 -23.43 -6.43 18.25
N GLU A 247 -22.63 -6.88 19.21
CA GLU A 247 -22.94 -8.03 20.04
C GLU A 247 -22.50 -7.79 21.49
N ASN A 248 -23.36 -8.14 22.45
CA ASN A 248 -23.07 -8.07 23.88
C ASN A 248 -22.53 -6.69 24.35
N GLY A 249 -23.04 -5.59 23.78
CA GLY A 249 -22.63 -4.23 24.16
C GLY A 249 -21.33 -3.76 23.52
N VAL A 250 -20.78 -4.49 22.54
CA VAL A 250 -19.52 -4.16 21.86
C VAL A 250 -19.77 -4.03 20.37
N TYR A 251 -19.40 -2.88 19.82
CA TYR A 251 -19.29 -2.67 18.39
C TYR A 251 -17.97 -3.24 17.89
N ARG A 252 -18.02 -4.00 16.79
CA ARG A 252 -16.86 -4.61 16.14
C ARG A 252 -16.88 -4.29 14.65
N ILE A 253 -15.78 -3.75 14.15
CA ILE A 253 -15.50 -3.60 12.73
C ILE A 253 -14.37 -4.54 12.37
N SER A 254 -14.54 -5.28 11.27
CA SER A 254 -13.46 -6.09 10.72
C SER A 254 -13.38 -5.97 9.21
N PHE A 255 -12.17 -6.00 8.68
CA PHE A 255 -11.92 -6.07 7.24
C PHE A 255 -10.58 -6.73 6.96
N ARG A 256 -10.43 -7.24 5.74
CA ARG A 256 -9.19 -7.86 5.25
C ARG A 256 -8.64 -7.07 4.08
N ARG A 257 -7.33 -6.88 4.04
CA ARG A 257 -6.70 -6.16 2.93
C ARG A 257 -5.35 -6.75 2.57
N TYR A 258 -5.16 -7.03 1.28
CA TYR A 258 -3.83 -7.26 0.72
C TYR A 258 -3.11 -5.92 0.58
N LEU A 259 -1.98 -5.78 1.26
CA LEU A 259 -1.15 -4.59 1.26
C LEU A 259 0.17 -4.91 0.57
N ASN A 260 0.61 -4.02 -0.32
CA ASN A 260 1.97 -4.05 -0.84
C ASN A 260 2.93 -3.43 0.17
N VAL A 261 4.24 -3.64 -0.02
CA VAL A 261 5.27 -2.93 0.75
C VAL A 261 5.08 -1.43 0.56
N GLY A 262 5.09 -0.67 1.66
CA GLY A 262 4.84 0.76 1.67
C GLY A 262 4.17 1.24 2.95
N TYR A 263 3.87 2.54 3.01
CA TYR A 263 3.19 3.15 4.15
C TYR A 263 1.67 3.19 3.95
N TYR A 264 0.92 3.02 5.01
CA TYR A 264 -0.54 3.15 5.02
C TYR A 264 -0.97 3.81 6.31
N TYR A 265 -2.21 4.30 6.36
CA TYR A 265 -2.75 4.92 7.56
C TYR A 265 -4.13 4.36 7.89
N LEU A 266 -4.32 3.96 9.15
CA LEU A 266 -5.60 3.52 9.67
C LEU A 266 -6.13 4.57 10.64
N ARG A 267 -7.23 5.22 10.27
CA ARG A 267 -7.95 6.14 11.14
C ARG A 267 -9.10 5.40 11.83
N VAL A 268 -9.12 5.43 13.15
CA VAL A 268 -10.21 4.93 13.98
C VAL A 268 -10.75 6.08 14.83
N ALA A 269 -12.06 6.25 14.86
CA ALA A 269 -12.74 7.19 15.75
C ALA A 269 -14.10 6.63 16.13
N TYR A 270 -14.77 7.30 17.07
CA TYR A 270 -16.21 7.14 17.22
C TYR A 270 -16.96 7.77 16.06
N ASP A 271 -18.18 7.30 15.81
CA ASP A 271 -19.06 7.93 14.83
C ASP A 271 -19.66 9.24 15.36
N ASP A 272 -19.99 9.29 16.66
CA ASP A 272 -20.39 10.51 17.36
C ASP A 272 -19.21 11.13 18.13
N ASN A 273 -18.99 12.43 17.95
CA ASN A 273 -17.92 13.17 18.64
C ASN A 273 -18.12 13.31 20.16
N SER A 274 -19.31 13.00 20.67
CA SER A 274 -19.62 12.98 22.11
C SER A 274 -19.32 11.64 22.79
N ASP A 275 -19.07 10.59 22.01
CA ASP A 275 -18.70 9.27 22.54
C ASP A 275 -17.28 9.26 23.11
N TYR A 276 -17.08 8.47 24.15
CA TYR A 276 -15.81 8.33 24.84
C TYR A 276 -15.58 6.89 25.29
N GLY A 277 -14.32 6.56 25.56
CA GLY A 277 -13.93 5.22 26.02
C GLY A 277 -12.66 4.75 25.34
N THR A 278 -12.47 3.44 25.29
CA THR A 278 -11.27 2.83 24.69
C THR A 278 -11.63 2.11 23.40
N ILE A 279 -10.93 2.46 22.33
CA ILE A 279 -10.94 1.75 21.05
C ILE A 279 -9.78 0.75 21.07
N ASN A 280 -10.10 -0.52 20.90
CA ASN A 280 -9.12 -1.59 20.73
C ASN A 280 -8.94 -1.88 19.24
N THR A 281 -7.71 -1.73 18.76
CA THR A 281 -7.31 -2.02 17.38
C THR A 281 -6.34 -3.19 17.38
N LYS A 282 -6.71 -4.26 16.69
CA LYS A 282 -5.91 -5.46 16.51
C LYS A 282 -5.67 -5.67 15.02
N ILE A 283 -4.40 -5.76 14.64
CA ILE A 283 -3.97 -6.07 13.28
C ILE A 283 -3.29 -7.43 13.31
N VAL A 284 -3.77 -8.33 12.47
CA VAL A 284 -3.38 -9.73 12.44
C VAL A 284 -2.91 -10.07 11.04
N ASN A 285 -1.70 -10.59 10.94
CA ASN A 285 -1.22 -11.17 9.69
C ASN A 285 -1.76 -12.60 9.57
N GLU A 286 -2.82 -12.80 8.78
CA GLU A 286 -3.29 -14.15 8.46
C GLU A 286 -2.60 -14.67 7.19
N HIS A 287 -1.82 -15.75 7.34
CA HIS A 287 -1.70 -16.71 6.25
C HIS A 287 -1.78 -18.13 6.79
N SER A 288 -2.40 -18.99 5.99
CA SER A 288 -2.24 -20.42 6.16
C SER A 288 -0.88 -20.79 5.57
N HIS A 289 -0.07 -21.53 6.31
CA HIS A 289 1.18 -22.02 5.77
C HIS A 289 0.89 -23.08 4.70
N SER A 290 1.12 -22.70 3.45
CA SER A 290 1.31 -23.65 2.34
C SER A 290 2.81 -23.72 2.07
N TYR A 291 3.42 -24.86 2.41
CA TYR A 291 4.83 -25.11 2.15
C TYR A 291 4.98 -25.78 0.79
N GLY A 292 5.82 -25.22 -0.08
CA GLY A 292 5.97 -25.68 -1.45
C GLY A 292 7.33 -25.33 -2.04
N SER A 293 7.37 -25.29 -3.38
CA SER A 293 8.56 -24.92 -4.14
C SER A 293 9.02 -23.49 -3.77
N PRO A 294 10.34 -23.24 -3.59
CA PRO A 294 11.44 -24.15 -3.85
C PRO A 294 11.67 -25.17 -2.72
N TYR A 295 11.91 -26.42 -3.11
CA TYR A 295 12.40 -27.47 -2.21
C TYR A 295 13.93 -27.51 -2.27
N LEU A 296 14.58 -27.24 -1.15
CA LEU A 296 16.05 -27.21 -1.07
C LEU A 296 16.54 -28.43 -0.30
N TRP A 297 17.50 -29.15 -0.86
CA TRP A 297 18.14 -30.26 -0.16
C TRP A 297 18.80 -29.77 1.14
N TRP A 298 18.58 -30.48 2.25
CA TRP A 298 19.10 -30.09 3.56
C TRP A 298 19.97 -31.18 4.18
N SER A 299 19.50 -32.42 4.20
CA SER A 299 20.23 -33.58 4.70
C SER A 299 19.83 -34.83 3.93
N LEU A 300 20.46 -35.97 4.25
CA LEU A 300 20.04 -37.27 3.69
C LEU A 300 18.63 -37.70 4.14
N THR A 301 18.02 -37.05 5.13
CA THR A 301 16.71 -37.45 5.65
C THR A 301 15.61 -36.42 5.38
N GLN A 302 15.98 -35.18 5.05
CA GLN A 302 15.05 -34.06 4.95
C GLN A 302 15.42 -33.09 3.83
N HIS A 303 14.40 -32.45 3.26
CA HIS A 303 14.54 -31.22 2.50
C HIS A 303 13.81 -30.08 3.20
N ARG A 304 14.10 -28.86 2.75
CA ARG A 304 13.46 -27.64 3.23
C ARG A 304 12.44 -27.17 2.20
N SER A 305 11.18 -27.07 2.61
CA SER A 305 10.13 -26.38 1.85
C SER A 305 9.95 -24.97 2.39
N THR A 306 9.55 -24.05 1.52
CA THR A 306 9.40 -22.64 1.87
C THR A 306 7.96 -22.22 1.62
N CYS A 307 7.36 -21.53 2.59
CA CYS A 307 6.10 -20.84 2.39
C CYS A 307 6.35 -19.50 1.68
N GLU A 308 5.36 -18.93 1.02
CA GLU A 308 5.44 -17.58 0.42
C GLU A 308 5.83 -16.51 1.44
N CYS A 309 5.56 -16.75 2.74
CA CYS A 309 5.98 -15.87 3.81
C CYS A 309 7.46 -16.03 4.19
N GLY A 310 8.24 -16.89 3.52
CA GLY A 310 9.64 -17.15 3.88
C GLY A 310 9.85 -18.04 5.12
N SER A 311 8.78 -18.45 5.82
CA SER A 311 8.89 -19.53 6.82
C SER A 311 9.31 -20.81 6.12
N THR A 312 10.22 -21.56 6.74
CA THR A 312 10.75 -22.81 6.18
C THR A 312 10.39 -23.98 7.07
N HIS A 313 10.01 -25.10 6.46
CA HIS A 313 9.74 -26.34 7.16
C HIS A 313 10.71 -27.43 6.69
N LEU A 314 11.17 -28.28 7.61
CA LEU A 314 11.95 -29.46 7.26
C LEU A 314 11.00 -30.63 7.08
N GLU A 315 10.91 -31.11 5.86
CA GLU A 315 10.04 -32.21 5.48
C GLU A 315 10.88 -33.43 5.08
N PRO A 316 10.40 -34.66 5.33
CA PRO A 316 11.08 -35.85 4.85
C PRO A 316 11.15 -35.83 3.32
N HIS A 317 12.17 -36.49 2.77
CA HIS A 317 12.23 -36.69 1.33
C HIS A 317 11.05 -37.53 0.83
N VAL A 318 10.60 -37.24 -0.39
CA VAL A 318 9.66 -38.09 -1.14
C VAL A 318 10.45 -38.78 -2.23
N VAL A 319 10.36 -40.11 -2.31
CA VAL A 319 11.13 -40.94 -3.25
C VAL A 319 10.21 -41.93 -3.97
N SER A 320 10.59 -42.36 -5.17
CA SER A 320 9.80 -43.30 -5.96
C SER A 320 9.73 -44.68 -5.28
N PRO A 321 8.60 -45.41 -5.38
CA PRO A 321 8.53 -46.78 -4.89
C PRO A 321 9.64 -47.66 -5.50
N GLY A 322 10.32 -48.45 -4.67
CA GLY A 322 11.39 -49.35 -5.14
C GLY A 322 12.72 -48.68 -5.49
N SER A 323 12.87 -47.36 -5.34
CA SER A 323 14.10 -46.64 -5.68
C SER A 323 15.32 -46.96 -4.80
N PHE A 324 15.14 -47.73 -3.73
CA PHE A 324 16.22 -48.26 -2.91
C PHE A 324 16.54 -49.69 -3.36
N ASN A 325 17.40 -49.84 -4.36
CA ASN A 325 17.81 -51.17 -4.82
C ASN A 325 18.68 -51.88 -3.78
N PRO A 326 18.73 -53.23 -3.76
CA PRO A 326 19.65 -53.99 -2.91
C PRO A 326 21.12 -53.59 -3.17
N GLY A 327 21.70 -52.81 -2.25
CA GLY A 327 23.07 -52.29 -2.34
C GLY A 327 23.16 -50.76 -2.39
N ASP A 328 22.08 -50.07 -2.78
CA ASP A 328 22.02 -48.62 -2.81
C ASP A 328 21.68 -48.05 -1.42
N GLN A 329 22.51 -47.15 -0.91
CA GLN A 329 22.30 -46.51 0.40
C GLN A 329 21.40 -45.26 0.32
N THR A 330 21.09 -44.78 -0.89
CA THR A 330 20.37 -43.52 -1.12
C THR A 330 19.53 -43.57 -2.40
N ALA A 331 18.40 -42.87 -2.41
CA ALA A 331 17.57 -42.60 -3.57
C ALA A 331 17.44 -41.09 -3.82
N THR A 332 17.08 -40.68 -5.04
CA THR A 332 16.87 -39.26 -5.36
C THR A 332 15.48 -38.79 -4.92
N CYS A 333 15.42 -37.69 -4.19
CA CYS A 333 14.15 -37.07 -3.80
C CYS A 333 13.47 -36.41 -5.00
N ILE A 334 12.20 -36.73 -5.24
CA ILE A 334 11.39 -36.21 -6.35
C ILE A 334 11.13 -34.69 -6.20
N LEU A 335 11.09 -34.17 -4.98
CA LEU A 335 10.77 -32.76 -4.72
C LEU A 335 11.99 -31.85 -4.80
N CYS A 336 13.11 -32.21 -4.15
CA CYS A 336 14.30 -31.36 -4.08
C CYS A 336 15.45 -31.78 -5.02
N GLY A 337 15.35 -32.96 -5.65
CA GLY A 337 16.39 -33.51 -6.53
C GLY A 337 17.67 -34.00 -5.83
N GLY A 338 17.77 -33.86 -4.50
CA GLY A 338 18.94 -34.31 -3.74
C GLY A 338 18.81 -35.75 -3.21
N LEU A 339 19.93 -36.29 -2.69
CA LEU A 339 20.01 -37.66 -2.20
C LEU A 339 19.30 -37.85 -0.85
N ALA A 340 18.58 -38.96 -0.73
CA ALA A 340 17.79 -39.33 0.43
C ALA A 340 18.14 -40.76 0.88
N SER A 341 18.58 -40.95 2.13
CA SER A 341 18.78 -42.28 2.73
C SER A 341 17.48 -42.85 3.33
N ILE A 342 16.44 -42.02 3.44
CA ILE A 342 15.10 -42.38 3.89
C ILE A 342 14.12 -41.45 3.17
N GLY A 343 12.96 -41.98 2.77
CA GLY A 343 11.92 -41.18 2.13
C GLY A 343 10.53 -41.75 2.37
N MET A 344 9.54 -40.86 2.41
CA MET A 344 8.14 -41.24 2.41
C MET A 344 7.74 -41.67 1.00
N GLN A 345 7.00 -42.76 0.92
CA GLN A 345 6.40 -43.23 -0.33
C GLN A 345 4.96 -42.70 -0.39
N PRO A 346 4.50 -42.16 -1.53
CA PRO A 346 3.10 -41.82 -1.70
C PRO A 346 2.25 -43.10 -1.56
N ALA A 347 1.22 -43.04 -0.72
CA ALA A 347 0.34 -44.18 -0.46
C ALA A 347 -0.45 -44.51 -1.74
N SER A 348 -0.08 -45.61 -2.39
CA SER A 348 -0.73 -46.21 -3.57
C SER A 348 -0.80 -45.30 -4.81
N LEU A 349 -0.12 -45.72 -5.88
CA LEU A 349 -0.17 -45.06 -7.19
C LEU A 349 -1.55 -45.16 -7.87
N ASN A 350 -2.44 -46.04 -7.36
CA ASN A 350 -3.73 -46.34 -7.98
C ASN A 350 -4.73 -45.17 -7.99
N ASN A 351 -4.44 -44.06 -7.29
CA ASN A 351 -5.33 -42.90 -7.23
C ASN A 351 -4.87 -41.73 -8.14
N TYR A 352 -3.80 -41.92 -8.91
CA TYR A 352 -3.23 -40.88 -9.77
C TYR A 352 -3.43 -41.20 -11.25
N PRO A 353 -3.51 -40.17 -12.12
CA PRO A 353 -3.52 -40.38 -13.55
C PRO A 353 -2.26 -41.15 -13.95
N THR A 354 -2.45 -42.32 -14.54
CA THR A 354 -1.37 -43.26 -14.84
C THR A 354 -1.31 -43.55 -16.33
N SER A 355 -0.10 -43.69 -16.88
CA SER A 355 0.09 -44.27 -18.20
C SER A 355 -0.10 -45.79 -18.14
N LEU A 356 -0.18 -46.42 -19.32
CA LEU A 356 -0.24 -47.88 -19.42
C LEU A 356 1.00 -48.56 -18.82
N ASN A 357 2.17 -47.91 -18.90
CA ASN A 357 3.44 -48.45 -18.42
C ASN A 357 3.76 -48.07 -16.97
N GLY A 358 2.88 -47.33 -16.30
CA GLY A 358 3.01 -47.00 -14.88
C GLY A 358 3.67 -45.66 -14.57
N SER A 359 3.89 -44.80 -15.56
CA SER A 359 4.15 -43.37 -15.31
C SER A 359 2.94 -42.72 -14.64
N PHE A 360 3.12 -41.67 -13.84
CA PHE A 360 2.00 -41.01 -13.15
C PHE A 360 2.19 -39.50 -12.95
N ILE A 361 1.08 -38.80 -12.72
CA ILE A 361 1.06 -37.36 -12.43
C ILE A 361 0.69 -37.13 -10.96
N LEU A 362 1.55 -36.41 -10.24
CA LEU A 362 1.30 -36.01 -8.85
C LEU A 362 0.37 -34.79 -8.75
N PRO A 363 -0.32 -34.56 -7.61
CA PRO A 363 -1.24 -33.42 -7.42
C PRO A 363 -0.61 -32.04 -7.61
N ASN A 364 0.72 -31.94 -7.48
CA ASN A 364 1.48 -30.72 -7.70
C ASN A 364 1.94 -30.53 -9.16
N GLY A 365 1.52 -31.40 -10.08
CA GLY A 365 1.84 -31.32 -11.51
C GLY A 365 3.17 -31.95 -11.91
N VAL A 366 3.91 -32.57 -10.98
CA VAL A 366 5.13 -33.32 -11.32
C VAL A 366 4.76 -34.63 -12.00
N ILE A 367 5.37 -34.89 -13.15
CA ILE A 367 5.19 -36.12 -13.93
C ILE A 367 6.37 -37.05 -13.66
N VAL A 368 6.09 -38.25 -13.16
CA VAL A 368 7.08 -39.30 -12.94
C VAL A 368 6.96 -40.29 -14.09
N LEU A 369 8.05 -40.42 -14.86
CA LEU A 369 8.10 -41.29 -16.04
C LEU A 369 8.86 -42.57 -15.74
N VAL A 370 8.35 -43.70 -16.22
CA VAL A 370 9.15 -44.91 -16.42
C VAL A 370 9.95 -44.79 -17.72
N ASP A 371 11.07 -45.51 -17.83
CA ASP A 371 11.98 -45.39 -18.96
C ASP A 371 11.28 -45.66 -20.31
N GLU A 372 10.34 -46.60 -20.33
CA GLU A 372 9.54 -46.98 -21.50
C GLU A 372 8.65 -45.84 -22.03
N ASP A 373 8.35 -44.85 -21.20
CA ASP A 373 7.46 -43.73 -21.52
C ASP A 373 8.20 -42.42 -21.87
N ILE A 374 9.53 -42.37 -21.68
CA ILE A 374 10.32 -41.14 -21.88
C ILE A 374 10.17 -40.63 -23.32
N ASP A 375 10.37 -41.48 -24.32
CA ASP A 375 10.28 -41.08 -25.73
C ASP A 375 8.86 -40.65 -26.12
N ALA A 376 7.84 -41.35 -25.60
CA ALA A 376 6.45 -40.99 -25.85
C ALA A 376 6.09 -39.65 -25.20
N TYR A 377 6.64 -39.36 -24.02
CA TYR A 377 6.46 -38.08 -23.34
C TYR A 377 7.15 -36.95 -24.10
N LEU A 378 8.41 -37.12 -24.49
CA LEU A 378 9.18 -36.11 -25.23
C LEU A 378 8.57 -35.79 -26.59
N ASN A 379 7.93 -36.76 -27.23
CA ASN A 379 7.21 -36.58 -28.49
C ASN A 379 5.76 -36.10 -28.32
N GLY A 380 5.29 -35.89 -27.09
CA GLY A 380 3.93 -35.43 -26.79
C GLY A 380 2.83 -36.44 -27.11
N THR A 381 3.17 -37.73 -27.23
CA THR A 381 2.24 -38.81 -27.56
C THR A 381 1.83 -39.66 -26.35
N LEU A 382 2.44 -39.43 -25.18
CA LEU A 382 2.09 -40.16 -23.95
C LEU A 382 0.73 -39.72 -23.40
N VAL A 383 -0.12 -40.69 -23.09
CA VAL A 383 -1.47 -40.47 -22.55
C VAL A 383 -1.53 -40.99 -21.12
N PHE A 384 -2.09 -40.17 -20.22
CA PHE A 384 -2.41 -40.55 -18.85
C PHE A 384 -3.91 -40.76 -18.73
N ASN A 385 -4.29 -41.93 -18.23
CA ASN A 385 -5.69 -42.28 -18.00
C ASN A 385 -6.09 -41.84 -16.60
N TYR A 386 -7.23 -41.15 -16.51
CA TYR A 386 -7.92 -40.92 -15.26
C TYR A 386 -8.82 -42.13 -14.99
N LEU A 387 -8.80 -42.68 -13.77
CA LEU A 387 -9.84 -43.63 -13.40
C LEU A 387 -11.14 -42.85 -13.20
N ASP A 388 -12.18 -43.22 -13.95
CA ASP A 388 -13.55 -42.84 -13.62
C ASP A 388 -13.90 -43.49 -12.28
N ILE A 389 -14.19 -42.64 -11.29
CA ILE A 389 -14.62 -43.07 -9.97
C ILE A 389 -16.13 -43.28 -10.04
N ASP A 390 -16.59 -44.53 -9.95
CA ASP A 390 -17.98 -44.87 -9.61
C ASP A 390 -18.28 -44.59 -8.12
#